data_AF-A0A940P4F7-F1
#
_entry.id   AF-A0A940P4F7-F1
#
_cell.length_a   1.000
_cell.length_b   1.000
_cell.length_c   1.000
_cell.angle_alpha   90.00
_cell.angle_beta   90.00
_cell.angle_gamma   90.00
#
_symmetry.space_group_name_H-M   'P 1'
#
loop_
_entity.id
_entity.type
_entity.pdbx_description
1 polymer ?
#
loop_
_entity_poly.entity_id
_entity_poly.type
_entity_poly.pdbx_seq_one_letter_code
_entity_poly.pdbx_strand_id
1 'polypeptide(L)' 'MSSILEGKQHVHMIGIGGSGMYPLAQVLHAKGIYLTGSDNNETDTLAAVR' A
#
# COMPACT_ATOMS: atom_id res chain seq x y z
N MET A 1 -6.65 -18.46 13.84
CA MET A 1 -6.40 -17.02 14.06
C MET A 1 -6.57 -16.37 12.71
N SER A 2 -7.64 -15.61 12.48
CA SER A 2 -7.85 -14.97 11.17
C SER A 2 -6.87 -13.82 11.00
N SER A 3 -6.31 -13.71 9.79
CA SER A 3 -5.44 -12.59 9.43
C SER A 3 -6.27 -11.32 9.30
N ILE A 4 -5.75 -10.17 9.71
CA ILE A 4 -6.45 -8.88 9.51
C ILE A 4 -6.68 -8.57 8.02
N LEU A 5 -5.90 -9.21 7.15
CA LEU A 5 -5.97 -9.06 5.70
C LEU A 5 -6.81 -10.14 5.01
N GLU A 6 -7.32 -11.15 5.73
CA GLU A 6 -8.15 -12.20 5.14
C GLU A 6 -9.42 -11.60 4.51
N GLY A 7 -9.62 -11.88 3.22
CA GLY A 7 -10.76 -11.40 2.44
C GLY A 7 -10.75 -9.90 2.12
N LYS A 8 -9.67 -9.16 2.43
CA LYS A 8 -9.55 -7.73 2.09
C LYS A 8 -8.94 -7.58 0.71
N GLN A 9 -9.69 -6.95 -0.20
CA GLN A 9 -9.24 -6.68 -1.57
C GLN A 9 -8.68 -5.28 -1.76
N HIS A 10 -8.98 -4.35 -0.84
CA HIS A 10 -8.57 -2.95 -0.94
C HIS A 10 -7.99 -2.46 0.39
N VAL A 11 -6.80 -1.85 0.33
CA VAL A 11 -6.13 -1.19 1.46
C VAL A 11 -5.79 0.26 1.09
N HIS A 12 -6.03 1.19 2.01
CA HIS A 12 -5.59 2.59 1.90
C HIS A 12 -4.40 2.84 2.84
N MET A 13 -3.29 3.34 2.31
CA MET A 13 -2.07 3.61 3.08
C MET A 13 -1.89 5.12 3.31
N ILE A 14 -1.75 5.53 4.58
CA ILE A 14 -1.45 6.91 4.96
C ILE A 14 0.05 7.05 5.19
N GLY A 15 0.69 8.05 4.58
CA GLY A 15 2.15 8.22 4.59
C GLY A 15 2.87 7.24 3.66
N ILE A 16 2.24 6.90 2.52
CA ILE A 16 2.72 5.87 1.58
C ILE A 16 4.07 6.18 0.93
N GLY A 17 4.49 7.44 0.89
CA GLY A 17 5.80 7.86 0.42
C GLY A 17 6.93 7.60 1.41
N GLY A 18 6.60 7.24 2.66
CA GLY A 18 7.58 6.90 3.68
C GLY A 18 8.41 5.67 3.29
N SER A 19 9.71 5.69 3.61
CA SER A 19 10.66 4.62 3.27
C SER A 19 10.28 3.25 3.84
N GLY A 20 9.52 3.19 4.94
CA GLY A 20 8.97 1.94 5.47
C GLY A 20 7.66 1.51 4.80
N MET A 21 6.88 2.46 4.29
CA MET A 21 5.56 2.20 3.72
C MET A 21 5.66 1.74 2.26
N TYR A 22 6.66 2.20 1.52
CA TYR A 22 6.83 1.80 0.12
C TYR A 22 7.10 0.30 -0.07
N PRO A 23 8.04 -0.34 0.65
CA PRO A 23 8.24 -1.79 0.52
C PRO A 23 7.00 -2.59 0.94
N LEU A 24 6.26 -2.11 1.94
CA LEU A 24 4.98 -2.70 2.35
C LEU A 24 3.94 -2.63 1.24
N ALA A 25 3.82 -1.48 0.57
CA ALA A 25 2.93 -1.30 -0.57
C ALA A 25 3.29 -2.28 -1.71
N GLN A 26 4.57 -2.44 -2.02
CA GLN A 26 5.02 -3.39 -3.04
C GLN A 26 4.64 -4.84 -2.70
N VAL A 27 4.81 -5.26 -1.44
CA VAL A 27 4.44 -6.61 -0.99
C VAL A 27 2.93 -6.84 -1.08
N LEU A 28 2.11 -5.86 -0.69
CA LEU A 28 0.66 -5.97 -0.76
C LEU A 28 0.16 -5.98 -2.22
N HIS A 29 0.73 -5.14 -3.08
CA HIS A 29 0.43 -5.12 -4.51
C HIS A 29 0.79 -6.46 -5.18
N ALA A 30 1.96 -7.03 -4.87
CA ALA A 30 2.37 -8.34 -5.38
C ALA A 30 1.45 -9.50 -4.92
N LYS A 31 0.70 -9.30 -3.83
CA LYS A 31 -0.34 -10.23 -3.35
C LYS A 31 -1.69 -10.04 -4.04
N GLY A 32 -1.80 -9.11 -4.99
CA GLY A 32 -3.04 -8.81 -5.72
C GLY A 32 -4.02 -7.94 -4.95
N ILE A 33 -3.57 -7.26 -3.90
CA ILE A 33 -4.40 -6.32 -3.14
C ILE A 33 -4.39 -4.98 -3.87
N TYR A 34 -5.57 -4.43 -4.13
CA TYR A 34 -5.71 -3.09 -4.68
C TYR A 34 -5.30 -2.05 -3.62
N LEU A 35 -4.43 -1.12 -4.00
CA LEU A 35 -3.89 -0.11 -3.10
C LEU A 35 -4.30 1.30 -3.52
N THR A 36 -4.69 2.08 -2.53
CA THR A 36 -4.71 3.54 -2.63
C THR A 36 -3.85 4.13 -1.52
N GLY A 37 -3.48 5.39 -1.61
CA GLY A 37 -2.73 6.02 -0.52
C GLY A 37 -2.73 7.54 -0.58
N SER A 38 -2.28 8.12 0.51
CA SER A 38 -2.12 9.55 0.72
C SER A 38 -0.78 9.84 1.40
N ASP A 39 -0.24 11.01 1.13
CA ASP A 39 0.95 11.55 1.80
C ASP A 39 0.87 13.09 1.80
N ASN A 40 1.61 13.74 2.68
CA ASN A 40 1.65 15.20 2.77
C ASN A 40 2.49 15.81 1.64
N ASN A 41 3.49 15.08 1.15
CA ASN A 41 4.30 15.48 0.00
C ASN A 41 4.00 14.55 -1.18
N GLU A 42 4.01 15.09 -2.41
CA GLU A 42 3.95 14.24 -3.60
C GLU A 42 5.19 13.34 -3.67
N THR A 43 4.96 12.05 -3.88
CA THR A 43 6.03 11.06 -4.00
C THR A 43 5.69 10.07 -5.12
N ASP A 44 6.67 9.74 -5.96
CA ASP A 44 6.52 8.85 -7.14
C ASP A 44 6.16 7.40 -6.77
N THR A 45 6.27 7.08 -5.49
CA THR A 45 6.03 5.81 -4.83
C THR A 45 4.71 5.14 -5.22
N LEU A 46 3.64 5.92 -5.36
CA LEU A 46 2.31 5.39 -5.71
C LEU A 46 2.20 5.00 -7.18
N ALA A 47 2.92 5.70 -8.07
CA ALA A 47 2.85 5.46 -9.50
C ALA A 47 3.46 4.09 -9.88
N ALA A 48 4.43 3.62 -9.09
CA ALA A 48 5.10 2.34 -9.31
C ALA A 48 4.28 1.11 -8.85
N VAL A 49 3.18 1.30 -8.10
CA VAL A 49 2.35 0.23 -7.51
C VAL A 49 0.85 0.35 -7.86
N ARG A 50 0.50 1.18 -8.85
CA ARG A 50 -0.82 1.24 -9.47
C ARG A 50 -0.81 0.44 -10.77
#